data_AF-A0A1J4WGD3-F1
#
_entry.id   AF-A0A1J4WGD3-F1
#
_cell.length_a   1.000
_cell.length_b   1.000
_cell.length_c   1.000
_cell.angle_alpha   90.00
_cell.angle_beta   90.00
_cell.angle_gamma   90.00
#
_symmetry.space_group_name_H-M   'P 1'
#
loop_
_entity.id
_entity.type
_entity.pdbx_description
1 polymer ?
#
loop_
_entity_poly.entity_id
_entity_poly.type
_entity_poly.pdbx_seq_one_letter_code
_entity_poly.pdbx_strand_id
1 'polypeptide(L)'
;MRIISNTAQYCRPQRQYISRPKTKTHSRGSVFLNILFSIILIIISAKLLSMLETSLTKSVDSVSAATYSDTIEDPYYYHNINNVDQGFINDGDLTPAIIEEEIDEAQDGNEENELVAWIRSLIIPTAHAAELDIAAQLISVSPKAELVIEPGKAITIEAKFKNAGNYTWTKDSYNFVALATVDPIMRDSDFEHKFWEESFRAARIVESSVKPGEIATVRFALQAPTTKGEYIEKFQLVARRLDWVEGGEITLYLNVGNVAIKIIHQPAAIAQPIAHIASTQYNDQNNPTPNSNINSSSIINQKTNEKFSFGSTMRVGLYDTKQPITLTANGDYFIKDENDNILATKLAGQGTSAVFDWMNKRYIVSSDSFNINIKEYLRFELVDPTNSYFTITSLDARPDFNPKVNYNDFRYILELRYTPATQKLWMINELPMEYYLMGVSETHKYSPDEFLKSMAVAARTYAQYHQERQSKHATEFFTVDSVYDQVYRGAAIEDILTDYKRAVEETNGIVAMYDNKIAITPYFASSDGRTRSFAEVWTNEVPWLQSVPCEYEVADGELFGHGVGLSAVDAMRRAKDGADYVEILKHYYTGIDLVKIY
;
A
#
# COMPACT_ATOMS: atom_id res chain seq x y z
N MET A 1 -65.49 48.59 6.93
CA MET A 1 -64.83 49.84 7.41
C MET A 1 -63.62 50.09 6.51
N ARG A 2 -63.39 51.36 6.13
CA ARG A 2 -62.45 51.99 5.15
C ARG A 2 -61.02 51.37 5.03
N ILE A 3 -60.37 51.14 3.86
CA ILE A 3 -59.79 51.99 2.75
C ILE A 3 -58.68 52.94 3.31
N ILE A 4 -57.41 53.03 2.84
CA ILE A 4 -56.77 53.47 1.54
C ILE A 4 -55.26 53.06 1.55
N SER A 5 -54.65 52.30 0.62
CA SER A 5 -54.04 52.56 -0.73
C SER A 5 -52.81 53.53 -0.76
N ASN A 6 -51.67 53.33 -1.47
CA ASN A 6 -51.51 53.20 -2.92
C ASN A 6 -50.04 52.88 -3.42
N THR A 7 -49.91 51.98 -4.42
CA THR A 7 -49.14 51.98 -5.71
C THR A 7 -47.62 52.31 -5.83
N ALA A 8 -46.81 51.96 -6.86
CA ALA A 8 -46.65 50.90 -7.89
C ALA A 8 -45.83 51.46 -9.10
N GLN A 9 -45.01 50.60 -9.76
CA GLN A 9 -44.65 50.52 -11.21
C GLN A 9 -43.57 51.40 -11.94
N TYR A 10 -42.57 50.67 -12.49
CA TYR A 10 -42.07 50.57 -13.90
C TYR A 10 -41.80 51.79 -14.82
N CYS A 11 -40.61 51.81 -15.48
CA CYS A 11 -40.45 51.94 -16.96
C CYS A 11 -39.00 51.77 -17.48
N ARG A 12 -38.81 50.96 -18.54
CA ARG A 12 -37.70 50.96 -19.56
C ARG A 12 -38.25 51.61 -20.86
N PRO A 13 -37.44 52.11 -21.85
CA PRO A 13 -36.96 51.32 -23.04
C PRO A 13 -35.57 51.80 -23.63
N GLN A 14 -34.70 50.98 -24.27
CA GLN A 14 -34.63 50.51 -25.70
C GLN A 14 -34.67 51.64 -26.78
N ARG A 15 -33.96 51.69 -27.92
CA ARG A 15 -32.86 50.96 -28.62
C ARG A 15 -32.62 51.69 -29.99
N GLN A 16 -31.66 51.19 -30.80
CA GLN A 16 -31.47 51.28 -32.28
C GLN A 16 -30.56 52.43 -32.80
N TYR A 17 -29.70 52.32 -33.83
CA TYR A 17 -29.69 51.59 -35.14
C TYR A 17 -28.20 51.32 -35.58
N ILE A 18 -27.77 50.12 -36.01
CA ILE A 18 -27.68 49.49 -37.37
C ILE A 18 -26.32 49.60 -38.14
N SER A 19 -25.86 48.41 -38.61
CA SER A 19 -25.02 47.98 -39.78
C SER A 19 -23.49 48.22 -39.95
N ARG A 20 -22.75 47.07 -39.97
CA ARG A 20 -21.57 46.54 -40.75
C ARG A 20 -20.94 47.37 -41.92
N PRO A 21 -19.73 47.03 -42.52
CA PRO A 21 -18.76 45.91 -42.30
C PRO A 21 -17.21 46.21 -42.39
N LYS A 22 -16.38 45.21 -42.00
CA LYS A 22 -14.96 44.85 -42.39
C LYS A 22 -13.84 45.91 -42.19
N THR A 23 -12.69 45.60 -41.56
CA THR A 23 -11.56 44.82 -42.14
C THR A 23 -10.59 44.25 -41.07
N LYS A 24 -9.93 43.14 -41.43
CA LYS A 24 -8.78 42.52 -40.72
C LYS A 24 -7.51 43.34 -40.90
N THR A 25 -6.71 43.49 -39.84
CA THR A 25 -5.24 43.63 -39.92
C THR A 25 -4.57 42.91 -38.74
N HIS A 26 -3.66 42.00 -39.05
CA HIS A 26 -2.78 41.29 -38.12
C HIS A 26 -1.64 42.20 -37.60
N SER A 27 -1.27 42.08 -36.31
CA SER A 27 0.11 42.32 -35.84
C SER A 27 0.47 41.16 -34.90
N ARG A 28 1.36 40.22 -35.30
CA ARG A 28 2.83 40.29 -35.21
C ARG A 28 3.35 40.79 -33.85
N GLY A 29 3.03 40.06 -32.78
CA GLY A 29 3.62 40.28 -31.45
C GLY A 29 3.97 39.00 -30.65
N SER A 30 3.40 37.84 -30.99
CA SER A 30 3.53 36.63 -30.15
C SER A 30 4.47 35.54 -30.70
N VAL A 31 5.02 35.71 -31.91
CA VAL A 31 5.86 34.66 -32.55
C VAL A 31 7.36 34.86 -32.24
N PHE A 32 7.80 36.08 -31.93
CA PHE A 32 9.21 36.35 -31.64
C PHE A 32 9.67 35.87 -30.26
N LEU A 33 8.77 35.82 -29.28
CA LEU A 33 9.12 35.41 -27.90
C LEU A 33 9.30 33.89 -27.78
N ASN A 34 8.52 33.10 -28.52
CA ASN A 34 8.63 31.64 -28.54
C ASN A 34 9.86 31.17 -29.33
N ILE A 35 10.23 31.88 -30.41
CA ILE A 35 11.44 31.54 -31.17
C ILE A 35 12.72 31.83 -30.35
N LEU A 36 12.72 32.90 -29.54
CA LEU A 36 13.86 33.20 -28.67
C LEU A 36 14.04 32.14 -27.58
N PHE A 37 12.95 31.63 -27.00
CA PHE A 37 12.98 30.57 -25.99
C PHE A 37 13.47 29.22 -26.56
N SER A 38 13.05 28.86 -27.77
CA SER A 38 13.54 27.64 -28.42
C SER A 38 15.01 27.71 -28.80
N ILE A 39 15.52 28.88 -29.22
CA ILE A 39 16.95 29.07 -29.54
C ILE A 39 17.82 28.98 -28.28
N ILE A 40 17.35 29.51 -27.13
CA ILE A 40 18.05 29.41 -25.86
C ILE A 40 18.13 27.94 -25.38
N LEU A 41 17.04 27.17 -25.51
CA LEU A 41 17.06 25.73 -25.16
C LEU A 41 18.01 24.91 -26.05
N ILE A 42 18.09 25.24 -27.34
CA ILE A 42 19.00 24.57 -28.29
C ILE A 42 20.47 24.89 -27.98
N ILE A 43 20.77 26.13 -27.56
CA ILE A 43 22.13 26.53 -27.17
C ILE A 43 22.55 25.86 -25.86
N ILE A 44 21.64 25.72 -24.89
CA ILE A 44 21.92 25.05 -23.61
C ILE A 44 22.17 23.55 -23.82
N SER A 45 21.37 22.89 -24.66
CA SER A 45 21.52 21.46 -24.96
C SER A 45 22.79 21.15 -25.75
N ALA A 46 23.19 22.00 -26.70
CA ALA A 46 24.47 21.86 -27.41
C ALA A 46 25.69 22.02 -26.49
N LYS A 47 25.58 22.88 -25.47
CA LYS A 47 26.66 23.13 -24.50
C LYS A 47 26.78 22.00 -23.47
N LEU A 48 25.67 21.37 -23.10
CA LEU A 48 25.68 20.14 -22.28
C LEU A 48 26.31 18.96 -23.03
N LEU A 49 26.00 18.82 -24.33
CA LEU A 49 26.54 17.75 -25.16
C LEU A 49 28.07 17.88 -25.35
N SER A 50 28.59 19.10 -25.52
CA SER A 50 30.03 19.31 -25.62
C SER A 50 30.77 19.07 -24.30
N MET A 51 30.12 19.29 -23.15
CA MET A 51 30.70 19.00 -21.84
C MET A 51 30.77 17.49 -21.56
N LEU A 52 29.79 16.71 -22.05
CA LEU A 52 29.80 15.23 -21.96
C LEU A 52 30.88 14.59 -22.83
N GLU A 53 31.13 15.09 -24.05
CA GLU A 53 32.20 14.57 -24.92
C GLU A 53 33.62 14.87 -24.38
N THR A 54 33.78 15.94 -23.60
CA THR A 54 35.07 16.29 -22.98
C THR A 54 35.37 15.42 -21.73
N SER A 55 34.34 14.81 -21.12
CA SER A 55 34.48 13.91 -19.96
C SER A 55 34.87 12.49 -20.37
N LEU A 56 34.41 12.02 -21.54
CA LEU A 56 34.65 10.65 -22.03
C LEU A 56 36.04 10.45 -22.66
N THR A 57 36.78 11.52 -22.92
CA THR A 57 38.14 11.48 -23.49
C THR A 57 39.26 11.54 -22.45
N LYS A 58 38.94 11.54 -21.14
CA LYS A 58 39.94 11.57 -20.05
C LYS A 58 40.07 10.27 -19.23
N SER A 59 39.34 9.20 -19.56
CA SER A 59 39.41 7.92 -18.82
C SER A 59 40.07 6.77 -19.58
N VAL A 60 40.76 7.05 -20.69
CA VAL A 60 41.53 6.03 -21.44
C VAL A 60 42.95 6.55 -21.64
N ASP A 61 43.72 6.60 -20.54
CA ASP A 61 45.19 6.65 -20.57
C ASP A 61 45.72 6.39 -19.14
N SER A 62 45.79 5.12 -18.74
CA SER A 62 46.85 4.58 -17.87
C SER A 62 46.63 3.09 -17.59
N VAL A 63 47.08 2.23 -18.53
CA VAL A 63 47.46 0.86 -18.21
C VAL A 63 48.93 0.72 -18.51
N SER A 64 49.75 0.49 -17.49
CA SER A 64 51.03 -0.21 -17.68
C SER A 64 51.41 -1.03 -16.44
N ALA A 65 51.23 -2.34 -16.58
CA ALA A 65 52.12 -3.43 -16.18
C ALA A 65 52.92 -3.34 -14.87
N ALA A 66 52.68 -4.31 -13.99
CA ALA A 66 53.75 -5.10 -13.37
C ALA A 66 53.20 -6.45 -12.86
N THR A 67 53.77 -7.53 -13.36
CA THR A 67 53.67 -8.92 -12.90
C THR A 67 54.69 -9.18 -11.78
N TYR A 68 54.32 -9.81 -10.66
CA TYR A 68 55.09 -10.92 -10.03
C TYR A 68 54.33 -11.58 -8.85
N SER A 69 54.86 -12.75 -8.49
CA SER A 69 54.31 -13.95 -7.83
C SER A 69 54.02 -13.93 -6.32
N ASP A 70 53.17 -14.90 -5.94
CA ASP A 70 53.23 -15.84 -4.81
C ASP A 70 53.28 -15.41 -3.31
N THR A 71 52.59 -16.27 -2.54
CA THR A 71 52.70 -16.60 -1.10
C THR A 71 52.02 -15.74 -0.03
N ILE A 72 50.99 -16.36 0.58
CA ILE A 72 50.72 -16.57 2.02
C ILE A 72 51.52 -15.69 2.99
N GLU A 73 50.81 -14.89 3.81
CA GLU A 73 50.88 -14.89 5.29
C GLU A 73 50.03 -13.73 5.86
N ASP A 74 49.14 -14.09 6.78
CA ASP A 74 48.57 -13.22 7.83
C ASP A 74 49.70 -12.89 8.83
N PRO A 75 49.86 -11.64 9.31
CA PRO A 75 49.50 -11.41 10.72
C PRO A 75 49.05 -9.97 11.10
N TYR A 76 48.08 -9.92 12.02
CA TYR A 76 47.94 -9.07 13.23
C TYR A 76 48.55 -7.66 13.31
N TYR A 77 47.75 -6.67 13.75
CA TYR A 77 47.80 -6.04 15.10
C TYR A 77 47.00 -4.73 15.17
N TYR A 78 46.09 -4.60 16.15
CA TYR A 78 46.20 -3.57 17.21
C TYR A 78 45.36 -3.96 18.44
N HIS A 79 46.02 -3.89 19.59
CA HIS A 79 45.54 -4.15 20.94
C HIS A 79 44.47 -3.15 21.42
N ASN A 80 43.55 -3.60 22.29
CA ASN A 80 43.66 -3.18 23.69
C ASN A 80 43.12 -4.18 24.70
N ILE A 81 43.74 -4.12 25.87
CA ILE A 81 43.83 -5.14 26.92
C ILE A 81 42.77 -4.84 27.97
N ASN A 82 42.10 -5.86 28.53
CA ASN A 82 41.92 -6.02 29.98
C ASN A 82 41.45 -7.45 30.30
N ASN A 83 42.40 -8.20 30.89
CA ASN A 83 42.24 -9.51 31.50
C ASN A 83 41.25 -9.50 32.67
N VAL A 84 40.47 -10.56 32.83
CA VAL A 84 40.57 -11.45 34.00
C VAL A 84 40.29 -12.92 33.56
N ASP A 85 41.36 -13.73 33.56
CA ASP A 85 41.51 -15.13 34.01
C ASP A 85 40.27 -15.83 34.63
N GLN A 86 40.04 -17.16 34.58
CA GLN A 86 40.65 -18.39 34.05
C GLN A 86 39.65 -19.54 34.24
N GLY A 87 39.77 -20.63 33.47
CA GLY A 87 39.39 -21.99 33.92
C GLY A 87 38.55 -22.79 32.91
N PHE A 88 39.13 -23.40 31.88
CA PHE A 88 39.62 -24.79 31.82
C PHE A 88 38.54 -25.91 31.75
N ILE A 89 38.63 -26.66 30.62
CA ILE A 89 38.48 -28.13 30.42
C ILE A 89 37.31 -28.65 29.56
N ASN A 90 37.73 -29.14 28.38
CA ASN A 90 37.42 -30.37 27.60
C ASN A 90 35.99 -30.81 27.26
N ASP A 91 35.81 -30.92 25.94
CA ASP A 91 35.33 -32.05 25.12
C ASP A 91 34.82 -33.31 25.84
N GLY A 92 33.63 -33.75 25.40
CA GLY A 92 33.15 -35.12 25.54
C GLY A 92 31.74 -35.29 24.99
N ASP A 93 31.62 -36.06 23.92
CA ASP A 93 30.40 -36.50 23.23
C ASP A 93 29.22 -36.88 24.16
N LEU A 94 27.98 -36.71 23.66
CA LEU A 94 26.97 -37.77 23.44
C LEU A 94 25.55 -37.20 23.23
N THR A 95 24.91 -37.58 22.12
CA THR A 95 23.45 -37.58 21.91
C THR A 95 22.89 -39.00 22.15
N PRO A 96 21.56 -39.29 22.12
CA PRO A 96 20.36 -38.54 22.56
C PRO A 96 19.37 -39.43 23.38
N ALA A 97 18.59 -38.88 24.32
CA ALA A 97 17.32 -39.49 24.78
C ALA A 97 16.45 -38.47 25.54
N ILE A 98 15.15 -38.57 25.34
CA ILE A 98 14.09 -37.61 25.71
C ILE A 98 13.33 -38.12 26.96
N ILE A 99 12.84 -37.15 27.77
CA ILE A 99 11.55 -37.09 28.51
C ILE A 99 11.69 -36.92 30.05
N GLU A 100 11.13 -35.77 30.50
CA GLU A 100 10.62 -35.36 31.84
C GLU A 100 11.64 -35.31 32.99
N GLU A 101 11.82 -34.23 33.74
CA GLU A 101 10.89 -33.25 34.33
C GLU A 101 11.73 -32.05 34.85
N GLU A 102 11.08 -30.90 35.11
CA GLU A 102 11.61 -29.65 35.68
C GLU A 102 12.49 -28.76 34.77
N ILE A 103 11.92 -27.60 34.39
CA ILE A 103 12.41 -26.25 34.74
C ILE A 103 11.28 -25.28 34.33
N ASP A 104 10.49 -24.89 35.34
CA ASP A 104 9.90 -23.55 35.41
C ASP A 104 11.05 -22.53 35.32
N GLU A 105 10.77 -21.37 34.70
CA GLU A 105 11.67 -20.19 34.50
C GLU A 105 12.40 -20.09 33.15
N ALA A 106 11.65 -19.72 32.11
CA ALA A 106 12.13 -18.84 31.01
C ALA A 106 10.97 -18.28 30.16
N GLN A 107 10.13 -17.43 30.75
CA GLN A 107 9.23 -16.54 30.00
C GLN A 107 9.77 -15.11 30.11
N ASP A 108 10.58 -14.68 29.13
CA ASP A 108 10.72 -13.23 28.81
C ASP A 108 11.48 -12.97 27.49
N GLY A 109 12.26 -13.93 26.97
CA GLY A 109 13.20 -13.67 25.87
C GLY A 109 12.69 -13.83 24.42
N ASN A 110 11.45 -14.24 24.19
CA ASN A 110 10.99 -14.65 22.83
C ASN A 110 9.92 -13.74 22.21
N GLU A 111 9.17 -12.97 23.01
CA GLU A 111 8.14 -12.04 22.50
C GLU A 111 8.76 -10.80 21.83
N GLU A 112 9.97 -10.40 22.25
CA GLU A 112 10.67 -9.23 21.72
C GLU A 112 11.10 -9.42 20.25
N ASN A 113 11.56 -10.62 19.89
CA ASN A 113 12.01 -10.94 18.53
C ASN A 113 10.85 -11.13 17.55
N GLU A 114 9.76 -11.76 17.98
CA GLU A 114 8.54 -11.89 17.16
C GLU A 114 7.90 -10.54 16.89
N LEU A 115 7.99 -9.61 17.84
CA LEU A 115 7.41 -8.28 17.76
C LEU A 115 8.21 -7.32 16.87
N VAL A 116 9.55 -7.34 16.96
CA VAL A 116 10.42 -6.61 16.01
C VAL A 116 10.21 -7.14 14.59
N ALA A 117 10.10 -8.47 14.42
CA ALA A 117 9.80 -9.08 13.13
C ALA A 117 8.40 -8.68 12.61
N TRP A 118 7.40 -8.59 13.49
CA TRP A 118 6.04 -8.18 13.15
C TRP A 118 5.95 -6.69 12.78
N ILE A 119 6.60 -5.80 13.53
CA ILE A 119 6.73 -4.35 13.21
C ILE A 119 7.41 -4.22 11.83
N ARG A 120 8.54 -4.89 11.60
CA ARG A 120 9.22 -4.94 10.29
C ARG A 120 8.31 -5.49 9.18
N SER A 121 7.38 -6.40 9.49
CA SER A 121 6.42 -6.95 8.52
C SER A 121 5.23 -6.04 8.20
N LEU A 122 4.98 -5.03 9.03
CA LEU A 122 3.83 -4.12 8.89
C LEU A 122 4.20 -2.77 8.32
N ILE A 123 5.42 -2.29 8.57
CA ILE A 123 5.86 -1.02 7.98
C ILE A 123 6.08 -1.18 6.48
N ILE A 124 5.40 -0.30 5.76
CA ILE A 124 5.70 0.07 4.39
C ILE A 124 6.86 1.04 4.48
N PRO A 125 8.05 0.76 3.91
CA PRO A 125 9.04 1.80 3.76
C PRO A 125 8.42 2.90 2.89
N THR A 126 7.99 3.98 3.51
CA THR A 126 7.69 5.24 2.84
C THR A 126 9.01 5.89 2.45
N ALA A 127 9.61 5.35 1.40
CA ALA A 127 10.66 6.02 0.66
C ALA A 127 10.06 6.56 -0.63
N HIS A 128 10.26 7.85 -0.89
CA HIS A 128 10.43 8.24 -2.28
C HIS A 128 11.69 9.08 -2.43
N ALA A 129 12.49 8.64 -3.41
CA ALA A 129 13.63 9.30 -4.03
C ALA A 129 14.98 9.32 -3.28
N ALA A 130 15.52 8.13 -3.02
CA ALA A 130 16.89 7.83 -3.48
C ALA A 130 16.74 6.71 -4.52
N GLU A 131 17.42 6.77 -5.66
CA GLU A 131 17.43 5.69 -6.66
C GLU A 131 17.69 4.36 -5.94
N LEU A 132 16.66 3.51 -5.85
CA LEU A 132 16.82 2.14 -5.40
C LEU A 132 17.62 1.43 -6.50
N ASP A 133 18.88 1.10 -6.21
CA ASP A 133 19.76 0.38 -7.14
C ASP A 133 19.36 -1.11 -7.22
N ILE A 134 18.15 -1.35 -7.75
CA ILE A 134 17.61 -2.67 -8.06
C ILE A 134 17.54 -2.83 -9.58
N ALA A 135 18.57 -3.49 -10.12
CA ALA A 135 18.69 -3.73 -11.55
C ALA A 135 18.88 -5.23 -11.82
N ALA A 136 18.45 -5.65 -13.00
CA ALA A 136 18.62 -6.98 -13.54
C ALA A 136 19.28 -6.89 -14.92
N GLN A 137 19.94 -7.97 -15.30
CA GLN A 137 20.37 -8.18 -16.67
C GLN A 137 19.78 -9.50 -17.17
N LEU A 138 18.91 -9.45 -18.18
CA LEU A 138 18.41 -10.66 -18.83
C LEU A 138 19.58 -11.46 -19.45
N ILE A 139 19.75 -12.71 -19.00
CA ILE A 139 20.81 -13.62 -19.47
C ILE A 139 20.27 -14.55 -20.57
N SER A 140 19.10 -15.14 -20.37
CA SER A 140 18.51 -16.05 -21.35
C SER A 140 17.02 -16.26 -21.12
N VAL A 141 16.27 -16.48 -22.19
CA VAL A 141 14.92 -17.05 -22.16
C VAL A 141 14.93 -18.35 -22.95
N SER A 142 14.29 -19.39 -22.43
CA SER A 142 14.17 -20.69 -23.08
C SER A 142 12.73 -21.23 -23.00
N PRO A 143 12.24 -21.94 -24.04
CA PRO A 143 12.93 -22.24 -25.29
C PRO A 143 13.12 -21.02 -26.20
N LYS A 144 14.19 -21.02 -27.02
CA LYS A 144 14.61 -19.89 -27.89
C LYS A 144 13.88 -19.83 -29.24
N ALA A 145 13.16 -20.90 -29.61
CA ALA A 145 12.47 -21.03 -30.89
C ALA A 145 11.13 -20.28 -30.89
N GLU A 146 10.53 -20.06 -32.07
CA GLU A 146 9.15 -19.56 -32.20
C GLU A 146 8.22 -20.40 -31.30
N LEU A 147 7.61 -19.74 -30.33
CA LEU A 147 6.76 -20.39 -29.33
C LEU A 147 5.40 -20.72 -29.96
N VAL A 148 5.36 -21.82 -30.70
CA VAL A 148 4.12 -22.37 -31.26
C VAL A 148 3.47 -23.28 -30.22
N ILE A 149 2.26 -22.93 -29.79
CA ILE A 149 1.52 -23.68 -28.78
C ILE A 149 0.17 -24.09 -29.37
N GLU A 150 -0.22 -25.36 -29.19
CA GLU A 150 -1.56 -25.79 -29.59
C GLU A 150 -2.63 -25.10 -28.74
N PRO A 151 -3.81 -24.74 -29.30
CA PRO A 151 -4.88 -24.13 -28.53
C PRO A 151 -5.26 -24.96 -27.29
N GLY A 152 -5.33 -24.31 -26.13
CA GLY A 152 -5.64 -24.98 -24.87
C GLY A 152 -4.52 -25.88 -24.32
N LYS A 153 -3.30 -25.85 -24.85
CA LYS A 153 -2.12 -26.52 -24.26
C LYS A 153 -1.22 -25.54 -23.51
N ALA A 154 -0.43 -26.07 -22.58
CA ALA A 154 0.52 -25.30 -21.81
C ALA A 154 1.98 -25.55 -22.25
N ILE A 155 2.83 -24.54 -22.10
CA ILE A 155 4.28 -24.64 -22.25
C ILE A 155 4.97 -24.04 -21.01
N THR A 156 6.14 -24.56 -20.64
CA THR A 156 6.96 -23.97 -19.58
C THR A 156 8.06 -23.10 -20.17
N ILE A 157 8.20 -21.89 -19.65
CA ILE A 157 9.25 -20.93 -19.98
C ILE A 157 10.21 -20.84 -18.79
N GLU A 158 11.51 -20.80 -19.08
CA GLU A 158 12.56 -20.46 -18.11
C GLU A 158 13.27 -19.19 -18.57
N ALA A 159 13.27 -18.18 -17.70
CA ALA A 159 14.04 -16.95 -17.87
C ALA A 159 15.13 -16.88 -16.80
N LYS A 160 16.34 -16.46 -17.18
CA LYS A 160 17.47 -16.25 -16.28
C LYS A 160 17.87 -14.80 -16.29
N PHE A 161 18.04 -14.23 -15.11
CA PHE A 161 18.45 -12.84 -14.90
C PHE A 161 19.65 -12.81 -13.98
N LYS A 162 20.65 -11.99 -14.28
CA LYS A 162 21.71 -11.66 -13.33
C LYS A 162 21.23 -10.50 -12.47
N ASN A 163 21.42 -10.61 -11.16
CA ASN A 163 21.22 -9.49 -10.24
C ASN A 163 22.32 -8.45 -10.48
N ALA A 164 21.95 -7.32 -11.07
CA ALA A 164 22.87 -6.25 -11.46
C ALA A 164 22.83 -5.06 -10.49
N GLY A 165 21.89 -5.06 -9.53
CA GLY A 165 21.81 -4.05 -8.47
C GLY A 165 22.62 -4.43 -7.23
N ASN A 166 22.43 -3.65 -6.17
CA ASN A 166 23.21 -3.78 -4.93
C ASN A 166 22.50 -4.59 -3.82
N TYR A 167 21.26 -5.02 -4.05
CA TYR A 167 20.46 -5.75 -3.07
C TYR A 167 20.38 -7.24 -3.34
N THR A 168 20.39 -8.06 -2.29
CA THR A 168 20.16 -9.50 -2.42
C THR A 168 18.67 -9.76 -2.68
N TRP A 169 18.35 -10.45 -3.77
CA TRP A 169 16.98 -10.87 -4.07
C TRP A 169 16.62 -12.09 -3.24
N THR A 170 15.35 -12.23 -2.89
CA THR A 170 14.86 -13.34 -2.08
C THR A 170 13.58 -13.91 -2.69
N LYS A 171 13.27 -15.16 -2.37
CA LYS A 171 12.07 -15.85 -2.90
C LYS A 171 10.86 -15.79 -1.97
N ASP A 172 11.10 -15.99 -0.68
CA ASP A 172 10.05 -16.22 0.31
C ASP A 172 10.04 -15.14 1.41
N SER A 173 10.80 -14.06 1.22
CA SER A 173 10.77 -12.91 2.14
C SER A 173 9.68 -11.92 1.75
N TYR A 174 9.47 -10.92 2.62
CA TYR A 174 8.57 -9.81 2.39
C TYR A 174 8.87 -9.01 1.09
N ASN A 175 10.13 -8.95 0.68
CA ASN A 175 10.62 -8.25 -0.52
C ASN A 175 11.01 -9.25 -1.62
N PHE A 176 10.19 -10.27 -1.84
CA PHE A 176 10.52 -11.27 -2.84
C PHE A 176 10.56 -10.70 -4.25
N VAL A 177 11.38 -11.31 -5.11
CA VAL A 177 11.46 -10.99 -6.54
C VAL A 177 10.64 -12.00 -7.33
N ALA A 178 9.77 -11.48 -8.19
CA ALA A 178 8.92 -12.28 -9.06
C ALA A 178 8.80 -11.67 -10.45
N LEU A 179 8.33 -12.46 -11.41
CA LEU A 179 8.04 -12.03 -12.75
C LEU A 179 6.53 -11.76 -12.90
N ALA A 180 6.19 -10.53 -13.28
CA ALA A 180 4.81 -10.08 -13.43
C ALA A 180 4.55 -9.54 -14.84
N THR A 181 3.30 -9.59 -15.28
CA THR A 181 2.88 -9.07 -16.58
C THR A 181 3.01 -7.55 -16.66
N VAL A 182 3.38 -7.05 -17.84
CA VAL A 182 3.47 -5.62 -18.14
C VAL A 182 2.85 -5.30 -19.51
N ASP A 183 2.69 -4.01 -19.78
CA ASP A 183 2.07 -3.47 -21.00
C ASP A 183 0.63 -3.97 -21.25
N PRO A 184 -0.34 -3.64 -20.37
CA PRO A 184 -0.22 -2.81 -19.15
C PRO A 184 0.33 -3.56 -17.93
N ILE A 185 0.90 -2.81 -16.98
CA ILE A 185 1.38 -3.32 -15.69
C ILE A 185 0.28 -4.13 -14.98
N MET A 186 0.65 -5.31 -14.48
CA MET A 186 -0.20 -6.23 -13.71
C MET A 186 -1.50 -6.61 -14.44
N ARG A 187 -1.47 -6.72 -15.78
CA ARG A 187 -2.64 -7.21 -16.53
C ARG A 187 -2.87 -8.70 -16.33
N ASP A 188 -4.12 -9.12 -16.35
CA ASP A 188 -4.44 -10.54 -16.53
C ASP A 188 -3.90 -11.03 -17.88
N SER A 189 -3.35 -12.24 -17.90
CA SER A 189 -2.83 -12.85 -19.11
C SER A 189 -3.84 -13.82 -19.71
N ASP A 190 -4.11 -13.72 -21.01
CA ASP A 190 -4.81 -14.77 -21.77
C ASP A 190 -4.04 -16.11 -21.74
N PHE A 191 -2.76 -16.06 -21.35
CA PHE A 191 -1.89 -17.21 -21.16
C PHE A 191 -1.73 -17.63 -19.69
N GLU A 192 -2.54 -17.08 -18.77
CA GLU A 192 -2.50 -17.45 -17.36
C GLU A 192 -2.63 -18.96 -17.19
N HIS A 193 -1.62 -19.56 -16.55
CA HIS A 193 -1.70 -20.96 -16.15
C HIS A 193 -2.16 -21.04 -14.69
N LYS A 194 -2.97 -22.04 -14.36
CA LYS A 194 -3.46 -22.32 -12.99
C LYS A 194 -2.41 -22.49 -11.87
N PHE A 195 -1.13 -22.44 -12.21
CA PHE A 195 0.00 -22.53 -11.27
C PHE A 195 0.62 -21.15 -10.99
N TRP A 196 0.11 -20.10 -11.64
CA TRP A 196 0.47 -18.73 -11.31
C TRP A 196 -0.04 -18.42 -9.92
N GLU A 197 0.73 -17.59 -9.21
CA GLU A 197 0.39 -17.16 -7.86
C GLU A 197 -0.82 -16.22 -7.89
N GLU A 198 -0.86 -15.36 -8.91
CA GLU A 198 -1.94 -14.44 -9.24
C GLU A 198 -2.05 -14.35 -10.78
N SER A 199 -3.17 -13.89 -11.31
CA SER A 199 -3.43 -13.78 -12.76
C SER A 199 -2.42 -12.93 -13.54
N PHE A 200 -1.66 -12.09 -12.84
CA PHE A 200 -0.59 -11.25 -13.37
C PHE A 200 0.81 -11.62 -12.87
N ARG A 201 0.95 -12.59 -11.96
CA ARG A 201 2.23 -12.96 -11.31
C ARG A 201 2.59 -14.40 -11.66
N ALA A 202 3.43 -14.53 -12.68
CA ALA A 202 3.69 -15.78 -13.35
C ALA A 202 4.51 -16.77 -12.51
N ALA A 203 5.56 -16.28 -11.86
CA ALA A 203 6.35 -17.06 -10.90
C ALA A 203 7.33 -16.17 -10.12
N ARG A 204 7.67 -16.60 -8.91
CA ARG A 204 8.83 -16.09 -8.16
C ARG A 204 10.14 -16.67 -8.70
N ILE A 205 11.26 -16.09 -8.31
CA ILE A 205 12.58 -16.71 -8.53
C ILE A 205 12.65 -18.11 -7.88
N VAL A 206 13.47 -19.00 -8.42
CA VAL A 206 13.59 -20.40 -7.95
C VAL A 206 14.49 -20.50 -6.73
N GLU A 207 15.60 -19.76 -6.75
CA GLU A 207 16.63 -19.68 -5.72
C GLU A 207 16.08 -18.98 -4.48
N SER A 208 16.42 -19.48 -3.27
CA SER A 208 15.97 -18.87 -2.01
C SER A 208 16.51 -17.45 -1.81
N SER A 209 17.72 -17.19 -2.31
CA SER A 209 18.44 -15.92 -2.24
C SER A 209 19.37 -15.78 -3.44
N VAL A 210 19.52 -14.56 -4.00
CA VAL A 210 20.41 -14.24 -5.13
C VAL A 210 21.13 -12.93 -4.85
N LYS A 211 22.41 -12.99 -4.51
CA LYS A 211 23.25 -11.83 -4.18
C LYS A 211 23.59 -10.99 -5.43
N PRO A 212 24.02 -9.74 -5.27
CA PRO A 212 24.58 -8.94 -6.38
C PRO A 212 25.61 -9.74 -7.19
N GLY A 213 25.41 -9.79 -8.50
CA GLY A 213 26.24 -10.52 -9.45
C GLY A 213 25.83 -11.97 -9.71
N GLU A 214 24.96 -12.57 -8.89
CA GLU A 214 24.47 -13.95 -9.07
C GLU A 214 23.31 -14.03 -10.06
N ILE A 215 22.97 -15.25 -10.50
CA ILE A 215 21.91 -15.51 -11.47
C ILE A 215 20.67 -16.07 -10.76
N ALA A 216 19.54 -15.41 -10.97
CA ALA A 216 18.21 -15.90 -10.64
C ALA A 216 17.57 -16.62 -11.81
N THR A 217 16.78 -17.64 -11.51
CA THR A 217 15.97 -18.37 -12.47
C THR A 217 14.49 -18.14 -12.16
N VAL A 218 13.69 -17.80 -13.16
CA VAL A 218 12.22 -17.80 -13.08
C VAL A 218 11.67 -18.87 -14.01
N ARG A 219 10.84 -19.78 -13.48
CA ARG A 219 10.18 -20.84 -14.25
C ARG A 219 8.67 -20.70 -14.13
N PHE A 220 7.98 -20.49 -15.25
CA PHE A 220 6.54 -20.29 -15.29
C PHE A 220 5.90 -21.01 -16.48
N ALA A 221 4.66 -21.44 -16.32
CA ALA A 221 3.89 -22.08 -17.39
C ALA A 221 2.97 -21.05 -18.08
N LEU A 222 2.81 -21.13 -19.39
CA LEU A 222 1.84 -20.36 -20.16
C LEU A 222 0.80 -21.31 -20.73
N GLN A 223 -0.48 -21.07 -20.43
CA GLN A 223 -1.61 -21.86 -20.93
C GLN A 223 -2.21 -21.17 -22.15
N ALA A 224 -1.98 -21.69 -23.35
CA ALA A 224 -2.51 -21.05 -24.56
C ALA A 224 -4.05 -20.95 -24.54
N PRO A 225 -4.61 -19.82 -24.99
CA PRO A 225 -6.05 -19.68 -25.18
C PRO A 225 -6.57 -20.67 -26.24
N THR A 226 -7.89 -20.85 -26.30
CA THR A 226 -8.53 -21.67 -27.34
C THR A 226 -8.61 -20.94 -28.68
N THR A 227 -8.52 -19.61 -28.67
CA THR A 227 -8.47 -18.76 -29.85
C THR A 227 -7.10 -18.89 -30.51
N LYS A 228 -7.09 -19.15 -31.82
CA LYS A 228 -5.86 -19.21 -32.62
C LYS A 228 -5.43 -17.80 -33.01
N GLY A 229 -4.13 -17.56 -33.09
CA GLY A 229 -3.60 -16.27 -33.50
C GLY A 229 -2.15 -16.05 -33.06
N GLU A 230 -1.65 -14.86 -33.38
CA GLU A 230 -0.36 -14.38 -32.88
C GLU A 230 -0.60 -13.50 -31.66
N TYR A 231 0.21 -13.71 -30.62
CA TYR A 231 0.10 -13.05 -29.34
C TYR A 231 1.46 -12.52 -28.90
N ILE A 232 1.44 -11.44 -28.13
CA ILE A 232 2.63 -10.88 -27.49
C ILE A 232 2.36 -10.86 -25.99
N GLU A 233 3.21 -11.52 -25.22
CA GLU A 233 3.20 -11.45 -23.77
C GLU A 233 4.44 -10.71 -23.28
N LYS A 234 4.25 -9.69 -22.47
CA LYS A 234 5.35 -8.93 -21.86
C LYS A 234 5.34 -9.11 -20.36
N PHE A 235 6.52 -9.32 -19.80
CA PHE A 235 6.71 -9.44 -18.37
C PHE A 235 7.91 -8.61 -17.93
N GLN A 236 7.95 -8.28 -16.65
CA GLN A 236 9.10 -7.67 -16.01
C GLN A 236 9.24 -8.18 -14.58
N LEU A 237 10.49 -8.26 -14.10
CA LEU A 237 10.76 -8.54 -12.70
C LEU A 237 10.23 -7.41 -11.83
N VAL A 238 9.62 -7.76 -10.70
CA VAL A 238 9.15 -6.85 -9.67
C VAL A 238 9.65 -7.34 -8.33
N ALA A 239 10.18 -6.42 -7.52
CA ALA A 239 10.46 -6.65 -6.12
C ALA A 239 9.32 -6.05 -5.31
N ARG A 240 8.63 -6.88 -4.52
CA ARG A 240 7.48 -6.41 -3.72
C ARG A 240 7.94 -5.25 -2.83
N ARG A 241 7.38 -4.04 -3.07
CA ARG A 241 7.68 -2.73 -2.43
C ARG A 241 9.02 -2.04 -2.75
N LEU A 242 9.92 -2.64 -3.53
CA LEU A 242 11.17 -2.00 -3.97
C LEU A 242 11.13 -1.44 -5.40
N ASP A 243 9.99 -1.60 -6.11
CA ASP A 243 9.73 -1.16 -7.49
C ASP A 243 9.98 -2.25 -8.58
N TRP A 244 9.64 -1.92 -9.82
CA TRP A 244 9.95 -2.69 -11.02
C TRP A 244 11.46 -2.72 -11.24
N VAL A 245 12.00 -3.91 -11.48
CA VAL A 245 13.43 -4.10 -11.64
C VAL A 245 13.85 -3.68 -13.04
N GLU A 246 14.70 -2.66 -13.13
CA GLU A 246 15.23 -2.17 -14.41
C GLU A 246 16.04 -3.29 -15.11
N GLY A 247 15.83 -3.50 -16.41
CA GLY A 247 16.53 -4.56 -17.16
C GLY A 247 16.00 -5.98 -16.88
N GLY A 248 14.91 -6.08 -16.11
CA GLY A 248 14.21 -7.31 -15.77
C GLY A 248 13.11 -7.70 -16.77
N GLU A 249 13.04 -7.09 -17.95
CA GLU A 249 11.97 -7.30 -18.93
C GLU A 249 12.19 -8.55 -19.79
N ILE A 250 11.08 -9.21 -20.14
CA ILE A 250 11.01 -10.19 -21.22
C ILE A 250 9.81 -9.89 -22.11
N THR A 251 9.96 -10.14 -23.41
CA THR A 251 8.86 -10.11 -24.38
C THR A 251 8.84 -11.45 -25.11
N LEU A 252 7.69 -12.11 -25.08
CA LEU A 252 7.44 -13.38 -25.73
C LEU A 252 6.50 -13.18 -26.91
N TYR A 253 6.92 -13.67 -28.07
CA TYR A 253 6.09 -13.72 -29.28
C TYR A 253 5.58 -15.16 -29.42
N LEU A 254 4.26 -15.32 -29.30
CA LEU A 254 3.57 -16.60 -29.17
C LEU A 254 2.67 -16.81 -30.39
N ASN A 255 2.67 -18.01 -30.96
CA ASN A 255 1.74 -18.40 -32.02
C ASN A 255 0.85 -19.55 -31.53
N VAL A 256 -0.44 -19.26 -31.35
CA VAL A 256 -1.43 -20.27 -30.97
C VAL A 256 -2.02 -20.85 -32.24
N GLY A 257 -1.54 -22.03 -32.62
CA GLY A 257 -1.81 -22.62 -33.94
C GLY A 257 -1.77 -24.14 -33.93
N ASN A 258 -2.25 -24.75 -35.01
CA ASN A 258 -2.10 -26.19 -35.17
C ASN A 258 -0.61 -26.49 -35.42
N VAL A 259 0.03 -27.20 -34.49
CA VAL A 259 1.30 -27.86 -34.80
C VAL A 259 1.01 -28.85 -35.94
N ALA A 260 1.74 -28.76 -37.05
CA ALA A 260 1.66 -29.76 -38.10
C ALA A 260 2.21 -31.08 -37.55
N ILE A 261 1.32 -31.92 -36.99
CA ILE A 261 1.69 -33.24 -36.47
C ILE A 261 2.17 -34.10 -37.65
N LYS A 262 3.46 -34.43 -37.65
CA LYS A 262 4.00 -35.53 -38.43
C LYS A 262 3.48 -36.82 -37.78
N ILE A 263 2.46 -37.41 -38.38
CA ILE A 263 1.73 -38.58 -37.90
C ILE A 263 2.69 -39.77 -37.76
N ILE A 264 2.70 -40.40 -36.58
CA ILE A 264 3.00 -41.83 -36.44
C ILE A 264 1.75 -42.48 -35.81
N HIS A 265 1.12 -43.39 -36.57
CA HIS A 265 -0.03 -44.25 -36.19
C HIS A 265 0.38 -45.21 -35.04
N GLN A 266 -0.45 -45.82 -34.17
CA GLN A 266 -1.78 -46.47 -34.23
C GLN A 266 -2.13 -47.04 -32.80
N PRO A 267 -3.21 -47.81 -32.50
CA PRO A 267 -4.60 -47.38 -32.23
C PRO A 267 -5.28 -47.90 -30.91
N ALA A 268 -6.37 -47.20 -30.54
CA ALA A 268 -7.74 -47.61 -30.11
C ALA A 268 -8.09 -48.65 -29.00
N ALA A 269 -9.05 -48.25 -28.14
CA ALA A 269 -10.31 -48.97 -27.76
C ALA A 269 -11.19 -48.03 -26.87
N ILE A 270 -12.32 -47.45 -27.31
CA ILE A 270 -13.74 -47.87 -27.30
C ILE A 270 -14.31 -48.40 -25.96
N ALA A 271 -15.22 -47.64 -25.32
CA ALA A 271 -16.62 -48.02 -25.03
C ALA A 271 -17.37 -46.92 -24.22
N GLN A 272 -18.64 -46.66 -24.58
CA GLN A 272 -19.64 -45.86 -23.84
C GLN A 272 -20.62 -46.79 -23.05
N PRO A 273 -21.82 -46.34 -22.60
CA PRO A 273 -22.17 -45.59 -21.38
C PRO A 273 -23.20 -46.38 -20.50
N ILE A 274 -23.81 -45.80 -19.45
CA ILE A 274 -25.24 -45.93 -19.04
C ILE A 274 -25.52 -45.21 -17.70
N ALA A 275 -26.79 -44.82 -17.54
CA ALA A 275 -27.41 -43.82 -16.66
C ALA A 275 -27.91 -44.29 -15.27
N HIS A 276 -28.27 -43.27 -14.45
CA HIS A 276 -29.34 -43.14 -13.41
C HIS A 276 -29.87 -44.38 -12.67
N ILE A 277 -30.06 -44.31 -11.33
CA ILE A 277 -31.34 -44.27 -10.56
C ILE A 277 -31.08 -43.69 -9.15
N ALA A 278 -32.13 -43.12 -8.56
CA ALA A 278 -32.26 -42.24 -7.39
C ALA A 278 -32.43 -42.90 -6.00
N SER A 279 -32.38 -41.99 -5.01
CA SER A 279 -33.20 -41.90 -3.78
C SER A 279 -32.78 -42.64 -2.50
N THR A 280 -32.71 -41.88 -1.40
CA THR A 280 -33.57 -42.04 -0.20
C THR A 280 -33.46 -40.81 0.70
N GLN A 281 -34.61 -40.36 1.24
CA GLN A 281 -34.76 -39.34 2.27
C GLN A 281 -34.69 -39.98 3.68
N TYR A 282 -34.32 -39.19 4.71
CA TYR A 282 -34.96 -39.24 6.03
C TYR A 282 -34.76 -37.92 6.80
N ASN A 283 -35.87 -37.36 7.32
CA ASN A 283 -35.97 -36.26 8.30
C ASN A 283 -35.53 -36.77 9.71
N ASP A 284 -35.35 -36.02 10.81
CA ASP A 284 -36.12 -34.89 11.34
C ASP A 284 -35.39 -34.22 12.54
N GLN A 285 -35.98 -33.10 12.96
CA GLN A 285 -35.63 -32.05 13.95
C GLN A 285 -35.02 -32.42 15.32
N ASN A 286 -34.33 -31.44 15.94
CA ASN A 286 -34.73 -30.84 17.24
C ASN A 286 -33.84 -29.66 17.66
N ASN A 287 -34.47 -28.61 18.18
CA ASN A 287 -33.88 -27.44 18.86
C ASN A 287 -34.47 -27.39 20.29
N PRO A 288 -33.75 -26.89 21.31
CA PRO A 288 -34.28 -25.73 22.05
C PRO A 288 -33.22 -24.77 22.65
N THR A 289 -33.59 -23.49 22.78
CA THR A 289 -33.02 -22.45 23.67
C THR A 289 -33.88 -22.33 24.96
N PRO A 290 -33.72 -21.36 25.91
CA PRO A 290 -32.62 -20.49 26.36
C PRO A 290 -32.42 -20.50 27.91
N ASN A 291 -31.41 -19.81 28.48
CA ASN A 291 -31.57 -19.08 29.75
C ASN A 291 -30.42 -18.13 30.16
N SER A 292 -30.81 -17.10 30.90
CA SER A 292 -30.12 -15.89 31.41
C SER A 292 -29.47 -16.05 32.79
N ASN A 293 -28.49 -15.19 33.14
CA ASN A 293 -28.49 -14.26 34.31
C ASN A 293 -27.10 -13.74 34.78
N ILE A 294 -26.94 -12.41 34.66
CA ILE A 294 -26.48 -11.34 35.59
C ILE A 294 -25.72 -11.67 36.92
N ASN A 295 -24.58 -10.95 37.14
CA ASN A 295 -24.18 -10.12 38.33
C ASN A 295 -22.63 -10.04 38.42
N SER A 296 -21.90 -9.05 38.95
CA SER A 296 -21.97 -7.60 39.23
C SER A 296 -21.01 -7.31 40.41
N SER A 297 -19.92 -6.53 40.22
CA SER A 297 -19.24 -5.67 41.25
C SER A 297 -17.86 -5.18 40.71
N SER A 298 -17.65 -3.94 40.23
CA SER A 298 -17.48 -2.61 40.91
C SER A 298 -16.15 -2.48 41.69
N ILE A 299 -15.21 -1.53 41.44
CA ILE A 299 -15.27 -0.10 41.83
C ILE A 299 -14.04 0.72 41.31
N ILE A 300 -14.33 1.87 40.65
CA ILE A 300 -13.73 3.25 40.67
C ILE A 300 -12.35 3.58 40.04
N ASN A 301 -12.37 4.44 39.01
CA ASN A 301 -11.86 5.84 39.07
C ASN A 301 -12.52 6.75 38.01
N GLN A 302 -13.11 7.87 38.46
CA GLN A 302 -13.79 8.90 37.64
C GLN A 302 -12.86 10.09 37.34
N LYS A 303 -12.97 10.67 36.13
CA LYS A 303 -12.95 12.12 35.75
C LYS A 303 -12.41 12.23 34.30
N THR A 304 -13.07 12.77 33.30
CA THR A 304 -14.09 13.83 33.17
C THR A 304 -15.15 13.43 32.13
N ASN A 305 -16.43 13.71 32.35
CA ASN A 305 -17.50 13.53 31.34
C ASN A 305 -17.42 14.61 30.25
N GLU A 306 -16.29 14.71 29.56
CA GLU A 306 -16.26 15.36 28.26
C GLU A 306 -16.92 14.41 27.27
N LYS A 307 -17.97 14.88 26.60
CA LYS A 307 -18.70 14.07 25.62
C LYS A 307 -17.74 13.71 24.49
N PHE A 308 -17.54 12.41 24.25
CA PHE A 308 -16.75 11.91 23.12
C PHE A 308 -17.17 12.63 21.83
N SER A 309 -16.20 13.25 21.17
CA SER A 309 -16.41 14.02 19.96
C SER A 309 -15.70 13.33 18.81
N PHE A 310 -16.40 13.10 17.70
CA PHE A 310 -15.90 12.29 16.59
C PHE A 310 -14.91 13.05 15.67
N GLY A 311 -14.67 14.34 15.94
CA GLY A 311 -13.78 15.18 15.15
C GLY A 311 -14.33 15.53 13.76
N SER A 312 -13.44 16.02 12.90
CA SER A 312 -13.73 16.42 11.52
C SER A 312 -13.88 15.20 10.59
N THR A 313 -14.45 15.40 9.41
CA THR A 313 -14.59 14.33 8.40
C THR A 313 -13.27 14.05 7.69
N MET A 314 -12.78 12.82 7.81
CA MET A 314 -11.64 12.30 7.07
C MET A 314 -12.06 11.62 5.78
N ARG A 315 -11.21 11.73 4.75
CA ARG A 315 -11.36 11.05 3.47
C ARG A 315 -10.11 10.23 3.19
N VAL A 316 -10.24 8.92 3.14
CA VAL A 316 -9.14 7.97 2.98
C VAL A 316 -9.20 7.36 1.59
N GLY A 317 -8.16 7.54 0.78
CA GLY A 317 -8.03 6.80 -0.48
C GLY A 317 -7.68 5.35 -0.17
N LEU A 318 -8.60 4.41 -0.44
CA LEU A 318 -8.41 3.00 -0.14
C LEU A 318 -7.54 2.31 -1.20
N TYR A 319 -7.93 2.46 -2.46
CA TYR A 319 -7.22 1.94 -3.63
C TYR A 319 -7.83 2.52 -4.91
N ASP A 320 -7.03 2.55 -5.97
CA ASP A 320 -7.54 2.79 -7.32
C ASP A 320 -7.81 1.47 -8.06
N THR A 321 -8.80 1.46 -8.96
CA THR A 321 -9.18 0.24 -9.69
C THR A 321 -9.66 0.53 -11.10
N LYS A 322 -9.50 -0.44 -12.00
CA LYS A 322 -10.17 -0.49 -13.31
C LYS A 322 -11.27 -1.54 -13.37
N GLN A 323 -11.35 -2.38 -12.34
CA GLN A 323 -12.27 -3.50 -12.24
C GLN A 323 -13.62 -3.06 -11.65
N PRO A 324 -14.70 -3.81 -11.91
CA PRO A 324 -15.96 -3.64 -11.21
C PRO A 324 -15.77 -3.70 -9.69
N ILE A 325 -16.47 -2.84 -8.98
CA ILE A 325 -16.55 -2.90 -7.53
C ILE A 325 -17.83 -3.63 -7.16
N THR A 326 -17.69 -4.61 -6.26
CA THR A 326 -18.84 -5.25 -5.63
C THR A 326 -18.78 -5.03 -4.13
N LEU A 327 -19.92 -4.70 -3.53
CA LEU A 327 -20.04 -4.47 -2.10
C LEU A 327 -21.39 -4.97 -1.57
N THR A 328 -21.43 -5.24 -0.28
CA THR A 328 -22.64 -5.44 0.51
C THR A 328 -22.51 -4.65 1.81
N ALA A 329 -23.54 -4.66 2.65
CA ALA A 329 -23.47 -4.09 3.99
C ALA A 329 -24.25 -4.96 4.96
N ASN A 330 -23.88 -4.96 6.23
CA ASN A 330 -24.66 -5.60 7.29
C ASN A 330 -25.86 -4.75 7.77
N GLY A 331 -25.99 -3.53 7.25
CA GLY A 331 -27.12 -2.63 7.48
C GLY A 331 -27.67 -2.06 6.17
N ASP A 332 -28.78 -1.34 6.25
CA ASP A 332 -29.38 -0.66 5.11
C ASP A 332 -28.48 0.50 4.63
N TYR A 333 -28.48 0.77 3.33
CA TYR A 333 -27.71 1.86 2.75
C TYR A 333 -28.37 2.52 1.55
N PHE A 334 -28.01 3.78 1.32
CA PHE A 334 -28.36 4.55 0.15
C PHE A 334 -27.25 4.50 -0.89
N ILE A 335 -27.65 4.54 -2.16
CA ILE A 335 -26.78 4.87 -3.29
C ILE A 335 -27.16 6.28 -3.72
N LYS A 336 -26.20 7.21 -3.68
CA LYS A 336 -26.41 8.63 -3.97
C LYS A 336 -25.45 9.12 -5.07
N ASP A 337 -25.83 10.22 -5.72
CA ASP A 337 -24.93 10.99 -6.59
C ASP A 337 -24.12 12.05 -5.80
N GLU A 338 -23.34 12.86 -6.51
CA GLU A 338 -22.53 13.93 -5.93
C GLU A 338 -23.35 15.05 -5.24
N ASN A 339 -24.63 15.17 -5.56
CA ASN A 339 -25.53 16.20 -5.04
C ASN A 339 -26.42 15.65 -3.91
N ASP A 340 -26.06 14.50 -3.35
CA ASP A 340 -26.78 13.75 -2.32
C ASP A 340 -28.21 13.32 -2.73
N ASN A 341 -28.53 13.27 -4.03
CA ASN A 341 -29.79 12.69 -4.48
C ASN A 341 -29.76 11.17 -4.31
N ILE A 342 -30.79 10.60 -3.70
CA ILE A 342 -30.92 9.15 -3.55
C ILE A 342 -31.32 8.54 -4.88
N LEU A 343 -30.44 7.72 -5.45
CA LEU A 343 -30.64 6.98 -6.69
C LEU A 343 -31.27 5.61 -6.44
N ALA A 344 -30.89 4.96 -5.34
CA ALA A 344 -31.46 3.70 -4.90
C ALA A 344 -31.29 3.50 -3.38
N THR A 345 -32.09 2.59 -2.83
CA THR A 345 -31.98 2.12 -1.44
C THR A 345 -31.77 0.62 -1.46
N LYS A 346 -30.87 0.13 -0.60
CA LYS A 346 -30.49 -1.28 -0.50
C LYS A 346 -30.67 -1.73 0.94
N LEU A 347 -31.33 -2.87 1.09
CA LEU A 347 -31.49 -3.50 2.40
C LEU A 347 -30.20 -4.24 2.79
N ALA A 348 -30.01 -4.42 4.09
CA ALA A 348 -28.90 -5.21 4.64
C ALA A 348 -28.73 -6.57 3.91
N GLY A 349 -27.47 -6.93 3.65
CA GLY A 349 -27.07 -8.14 2.94
C GLY A 349 -27.23 -8.09 1.42
N GLN A 350 -27.94 -7.10 0.86
CA GLN A 350 -28.10 -6.99 -0.58
C GLN A 350 -26.86 -6.40 -1.25
N GLY A 351 -26.26 -7.18 -2.14
CA GLY A 351 -25.11 -6.75 -2.94
C GLY A 351 -25.42 -5.63 -3.93
N THR A 352 -24.38 -4.85 -4.25
CA THR A 352 -24.34 -3.83 -5.29
C THR A 352 -23.09 -4.01 -6.13
N SER A 353 -23.22 -3.90 -7.45
CA SER A 353 -22.11 -3.85 -8.40
C SER A 353 -22.08 -2.49 -9.09
N ALA A 354 -20.90 -1.86 -9.10
CA ALA A 354 -20.65 -0.59 -9.75
C ALA A 354 -19.47 -0.71 -10.73
N VAL A 355 -19.68 -0.21 -11.94
CA VAL A 355 -18.71 -0.23 -13.04
C VAL A 355 -18.50 1.19 -13.55
N PHE A 356 -17.27 1.54 -13.93
CA PHE A 356 -16.99 2.80 -14.61
C PHE A 356 -16.80 2.55 -16.12
N ASP A 357 -17.65 3.15 -16.94
CA ASP A 357 -17.49 3.19 -18.39
C ASP A 357 -16.39 4.21 -18.75
N TRP A 358 -15.21 3.70 -19.03
CA TRP A 358 -14.03 4.50 -19.36
C TRP A 358 -14.14 5.29 -20.66
N MET A 359 -14.91 4.79 -21.63
CA MET A 359 -15.09 5.42 -22.93
C MET A 359 -16.03 6.61 -22.81
N ASN A 360 -17.13 6.44 -22.08
CA ASN A 360 -18.16 7.47 -21.96
C ASN A 360 -18.07 8.31 -20.69
N LYS A 361 -17.15 7.98 -19.77
CA LYS A 361 -16.94 8.60 -18.46
C LYS A 361 -18.22 8.62 -17.62
N ARG A 362 -18.79 7.45 -17.38
CA ARG A 362 -20.07 7.27 -16.67
C ARG A 362 -19.97 6.12 -15.66
N TYR A 363 -20.73 6.21 -14.59
CA TYR A 363 -20.88 5.14 -13.61
C TYR A 363 -22.15 4.36 -13.92
N ILE A 364 -22.03 3.04 -13.88
CA ILE A 364 -23.12 2.10 -14.10
C ILE A 364 -23.29 1.30 -12.83
N VAL A 365 -24.45 1.41 -12.18
CA VAL A 365 -24.79 0.60 -11.00
C VAL A 365 -25.94 -0.31 -11.36
N SER A 366 -25.72 -1.61 -11.22
CA SER A 366 -26.69 -2.63 -11.59
C SER A 366 -27.08 -3.51 -10.42
N SER A 367 -28.37 -3.77 -10.31
CA SER A 367 -28.94 -4.86 -9.52
C SER A 367 -30.09 -5.52 -10.30
N ASP A 368 -30.70 -6.57 -9.76
CA ASP A 368 -31.87 -7.21 -10.37
C ASP A 368 -33.07 -6.26 -10.54
N SER A 369 -33.13 -5.17 -9.77
CA SER A 369 -34.29 -4.27 -9.67
C SER A 369 -34.04 -2.86 -10.24
N PHE A 370 -32.80 -2.49 -10.55
CA PHE A 370 -32.50 -1.19 -11.17
C PHE A 370 -31.19 -1.21 -11.97
N ASN A 371 -31.10 -0.30 -12.93
CA ASN A 371 -29.89 0.01 -13.67
C ASN A 371 -29.75 1.54 -13.72
N ILE A 372 -28.72 2.05 -13.04
CA ILE A 372 -28.42 3.48 -12.93
C ILE A 372 -27.23 3.76 -13.85
N ASN A 373 -27.33 4.82 -14.65
CA ASN A 373 -26.24 5.30 -15.50
C ASN A 373 -26.12 6.83 -15.34
N ILE A 374 -25.04 7.29 -14.71
CA ILE A 374 -24.84 8.70 -14.32
C ILE A 374 -23.42 9.16 -14.63
N LYS A 375 -23.18 10.47 -14.66
CA LYS A 375 -21.83 11.03 -14.87
C LYS A 375 -21.18 11.48 -13.56
N GLU A 376 -22.01 11.79 -12.59
CA GLU A 376 -21.69 12.18 -11.23
C GLU A 376 -21.09 10.98 -10.48
N TYR A 377 -20.13 11.22 -9.59
CA TYR A 377 -19.55 10.14 -8.79
C TYR A 377 -20.58 9.53 -7.84
N LEU A 378 -20.33 8.28 -7.43
CA LEU A 378 -21.25 7.53 -6.58
C LEU A 378 -20.83 7.63 -5.12
N ARG A 379 -21.83 7.72 -4.24
CA ARG A 379 -21.68 7.57 -2.79
C ARG A 379 -22.57 6.43 -2.31
N PHE A 380 -22.00 5.51 -1.55
CA PHE A 380 -22.72 4.48 -0.80
C PHE A 380 -22.71 4.90 0.67
N GLU A 381 -23.87 5.13 1.26
CA GLU A 381 -23.99 5.71 2.60
C GLU A 381 -24.87 4.83 3.49
N LEU A 382 -24.31 4.37 4.60
CA LEU A 382 -25.04 3.59 5.60
C LEU A 382 -26.12 4.45 6.27
N VAL A 383 -27.28 3.84 6.51
CA VAL A 383 -28.37 4.47 7.27
C VAL A 383 -28.01 4.59 8.75
N ASP A 384 -27.39 3.55 9.32
CA ASP A 384 -26.83 3.55 10.68
C ASP A 384 -25.31 3.28 10.63
N PRO A 385 -24.49 4.31 10.40
CA PRO A 385 -23.04 4.14 10.26
C PRO A 385 -22.33 3.77 11.57
N THR A 386 -23.01 3.83 12.72
CA THR A 386 -22.41 3.52 14.03
C THR A 386 -22.41 2.02 14.34
N ASN A 387 -23.41 1.29 13.86
CA ASN A 387 -23.57 -0.15 14.08
C ASN A 387 -23.43 -0.99 12.81
N SER A 388 -23.25 -0.35 11.66
CA SER A 388 -23.11 -1.02 10.37
C SER A 388 -21.78 -0.72 9.69
N TYR A 389 -21.41 -1.62 8.80
CA TYR A 389 -20.25 -1.52 7.91
C TYR A 389 -20.62 -2.03 6.52
N PHE A 390 -19.98 -1.45 5.52
CA PHE A 390 -19.87 -2.03 4.19
C PHE A 390 -18.81 -3.10 4.18
N THR A 391 -19.03 -4.18 3.44
CA THR A 391 -18.00 -5.14 3.04
C THR A 391 -17.78 -4.99 1.53
N ILE A 392 -16.58 -4.59 1.12
CA ILE A 392 -16.20 -4.58 -0.30
C ILE A 392 -15.83 -5.99 -0.71
N THR A 393 -16.77 -6.71 -1.33
CA THR A 393 -16.61 -8.13 -1.69
C THR A 393 -15.63 -8.37 -2.83
N SER A 394 -15.34 -7.36 -3.65
CA SER A 394 -14.30 -7.42 -4.68
C SER A 394 -12.90 -7.10 -4.17
N LEU A 395 -12.73 -6.76 -2.88
CA LEU A 395 -11.44 -6.49 -2.26
C LEU A 395 -11.01 -7.72 -1.42
N ASP A 396 -9.91 -8.35 -1.83
CA ASP A 396 -9.20 -9.32 -0.99
C ASP A 396 -7.99 -8.63 -0.35
N ALA A 397 -8.16 -8.25 0.91
CA ALA A 397 -7.15 -7.59 1.73
C ALA A 397 -6.67 -8.52 2.85
N ARG A 398 -6.70 -9.84 2.65
CA ARG A 398 -6.15 -10.79 3.62
C ARG A 398 -4.64 -10.62 3.76
N PRO A 399 -4.10 -10.54 4.99
CA PRO A 399 -2.66 -10.56 5.19
C PRO A 399 -2.13 -11.99 5.06
N ASP A 400 -0.94 -12.15 4.50
CA ASP A 400 -0.29 -13.47 4.34
C ASP A 400 -0.13 -14.21 5.68
N PHE A 401 0.17 -13.47 6.76
CA PHE A 401 0.36 -14.03 8.10
C PHE A 401 -0.96 -14.47 8.78
N ASN A 402 -2.11 -14.00 8.30
CA ASN A 402 -3.41 -14.37 8.85
C ASN A 402 -4.52 -14.34 7.78
N PRO A 403 -4.56 -15.34 6.88
CA PRO A 403 -5.53 -15.38 5.79
C PRO A 403 -6.98 -15.56 6.24
N LYS A 404 -7.23 -15.75 7.55
CA LYS A 404 -8.58 -15.85 8.10
C LYS A 404 -9.27 -14.49 8.26
N VAL A 405 -8.49 -13.40 8.32
CA VAL A 405 -9.01 -12.04 8.48
C VAL A 405 -8.90 -11.33 7.14
N ASN A 406 -10.00 -10.75 6.65
CA ASN A 406 -10.00 -9.91 5.46
C ASN A 406 -10.29 -8.46 5.86
N TYR A 407 -9.40 -7.52 5.53
CA TYR A 407 -9.56 -6.12 5.87
C TYR A 407 -10.34 -5.35 4.80
N ASN A 408 -11.59 -5.76 4.59
CA ASN A 408 -12.46 -5.22 3.56
C ASN A 408 -13.78 -4.64 4.09
N ASP A 409 -13.85 -4.40 5.40
CA ASP A 409 -15.01 -3.79 6.07
C ASP A 409 -14.76 -2.30 6.39
N PHE A 410 -15.72 -1.43 6.07
CA PHE A 410 -15.59 0.03 6.17
C PHE A 410 -16.86 0.71 6.69
N ARG A 411 -16.71 1.73 7.53
CA ARG A 411 -17.83 2.49 8.10
C ARG A 411 -18.25 3.66 7.23
N TYR A 412 -19.39 4.26 7.58
CA TYR A 412 -19.92 5.51 7.02
C TYR A 412 -20.15 5.45 5.51
N ILE A 413 -19.29 6.12 4.74
CA ILE A 413 -19.51 6.38 3.33
C ILE A 413 -18.36 5.76 2.53
N LEU A 414 -18.71 5.01 1.50
CA LEU A 414 -17.81 4.65 0.42
C LEU A 414 -18.13 5.52 -0.79
N GLU A 415 -17.13 6.19 -1.34
CA GLU A 415 -17.25 7.03 -2.52
C GLU A 415 -16.43 6.42 -3.65
N LEU A 416 -17.05 6.25 -4.81
CA LEU A 416 -16.39 5.79 -6.03
C LEU A 416 -16.23 6.96 -6.99
N ARG A 417 -15.00 7.48 -7.11
CA ARG A 417 -14.72 8.72 -7.85
C ARG A 417 -13.62 8.56 -8.88
N TYR A 418 -13.95 8.83 -10.14
CA TYR A 418 -13.00 9.07 -11.21
C TYR A 418 -12.35 10.43 -11.06
N THR A 419 -11.04 10.45 -11.14
CA THR A 419 -10.20 11.63 -10.98
C THR A 419 -9.61 12.01 -12.33
N PRO A 420 -10.00 13.16 -12.94
CA PRO A 420 -9.48 13.57 -14.24
C PRO A 420 -7.97 13.85 -14.25
N ALA A 421 -7.43 14.40 -13.16
CA ALA A 421 -6.02 14.79 -13.06
C ALA A 421 -5.07 13.59 -13.13
N THR A 422 -5.39 12.51 -12.43
CA THR A 422 -4.58 11.28 -12.38
C THR A 422 -5.12 10.19 -13.32
N GLN A 423 -6.31 10.38 -13.88
CA GLN A 423 -7.06 9.40 -14.67
C GLN A 423 -7.33 8.07 -13.94
N LYS A 424 -7.35 8.11 -12.61
CA LYS A 424 -7.63 6.96 -11.75
C LYS A 424 -9.08 6.97 -11.29
N LEU A 425 -9.64 5.78 -11.03
CA LEU A 425 -10.92 5.60 -10.37
C LEU A 425 -10.64 5.14 -8.95
N TRP A 426 -10.86 6.02 -7.98
CA TRP A 426 -10.55 5.80 -6.58
C TRP A 426 -11.79 5.32 -5.81
N MET A 427 -11.58 4.29 -4.98
CA MET A 427 -12.46 4.01 -3.85
C MET A 427 -11.97 4.82 -2.65
N ILE A 428 -12.85 5.65 -2.09
CA ILE A 428 -12.55 6.55 -0.98
C ILE A 428 -13.48 6.23 0.19
N ASN A 429 -12.94 6.06 1.39
CA ASN A 429 -13.75 5.96 2.60
C ASN A 429 -13.85 7.32 3.28
N GLU A 430 -15.07 7.83 3.46
CA GLU A 430 -15.36 9.08 4.16
C GLU A 430 -16.02 8.77 5.51
N LEU A 431 -15.40 9.22 6.60
CA LEU A 431 -15.79 8.93 7.97
C LEU A 431 -15.23 9.96 8.96
N PRO A 432 -15.78 10.08 10.18
CA PRO A 432 -15.22 10.97 11.20
C PRO A 432 -13.81 10.56 11.65
N MET A 433 -13.00 11.55 12.04
CA MET A 433 -11.60 11.41 12.47
C MET A 433 -11.40 10.26 13.46
N GLU A 434 -12.23 10.15 14.50
CA GLU A 434 -12.01 9.12 15.52
C GLU A 434 -12.25 7.70 14.99
N TYR A 435 -13.23 7.51 14.10
CA TYR A 435 -13.43 6.21 13.44
C TYR A 435 -12.34 5.90 12.43
N TYR A 436 -11.81 6.93 11.75
CA TYR A 436 -10.63 6.78 10.92
C TYR A 436 -9.45 6.25 11.74
N LEU A 437 -9.18 6.86 12.89
CA LEU A 437 -8.08 6.45 13.76
C LEU A 437 -8.27 5.04 14.31
N MET A 438 -9.49 4.64 14.68
CA MET A 438 -9.77 3.25 15.09
C MET A 438 -9.47 2.23 13.99
N GLY A 439 -9.49 2.64 12.72
CA GLY A 439 -9.12 1.81 11.58
C GLY A 439 -7.63 1.85 11.21
N VAL A 440 -6.80 2.68 11.86
CA VAL A 440 -5.35 2.71 11.64
C VAL A 440 -4.70 1.49 12.29
N SER A 441 -3.73 0.88 11.60
CA SER A 441 -3.14 -0.42 11.93
C SER A 441 -1.61 -0.37 11.90
N GLU A 442 -1.01 0.50 12.69
CA GLU A 442 0.45 0.71 12.77
C GLU A 442 1.03 0.37 14.16
N THR A 443 0.20 -0.26 14.98
CA THR A 443 0.50 -0.71 16.33
C THR A 443 0.05 -2.14 16.52
N HIS A 444 0.63 -2.84 17.49
CA HIS A 444 0.28 -4.23 17.76
C HIS A 444 -0.66 -4.38 18.95
N LYS A 445 -1.29 -5.55 19.05
CA LYS A 445 -2.30 -5.85 20.07
C LYS A 445 -1.79 -5.73 21.51
N TYR A 446 -0.55 -6.11 21.81
CA TYR A 446 -0.02 -6.10 23.20
C TYR A 446 0.89 -4.91 23.48
N SER A 447 0.76 -3.84 22.68
CA SER A 447 1.64 -2.69 22.78
C SER A 447 1.35 -1.94 24.08
N PRO A 448 2.36 -1.36 24.76
CA PRO A 448 2.16 -0.61 25.99
C PRO A 448 1.17 0.56 25.78
N ASP A 449 0.29 0.79 26.75
CA ASP A 449 -0.76 1.81 26.68
C ASP A 449 -0.25 3.20 26.30
N GLU A 450 0.84 3.65 26.93
CA GLU A 450 1.40 4.99 26.67
C GLU A 450 2.01 5.11 25.27
N PHE A 451 2.53 4.01 24.71
CA PHE A 451 2.93 3.97 23.30
C PHE A 451 1.71 4.03 22.38
N LEU A 452 0.65 3.27 22.65
CA LEU A 452 -0.59 3.30 21.86
C LEU A 452 -1.21 4.71 21.84
N LYS A 453 -1.22 5.40 22.98
CA LYS A 453 -1.66 6.81 23.10
C LYS A 453 -0.78 7.75 22.29
N SER A 454 0.54 7.58 22.34
CA SER A 454 1.47 8.40 21.55
C SER A 454 1.22 8.23 20.05
N MET A 455 0.99 7.00 19.58
CA MET A 455 0.65 6.69 18.19
C MET A 455 -0.71 7.26 17.79
N ALA A 456 -1.73 7.17 18.66
CA ALA A 456 -3.04 7.75 18.40
C ALA A 456 -2.97 9.28 18.21
N VAL A 457 -2.24 9.98 19.09
CA VAL A 457 -2.07 11.45 19.00
C VAL A 457 -1.23 11.84 17.78
N ALA A 458 -0.13 11.14 17.49
CA ALA A 458 0.71 11.40 16.33
C ALA A 458 -0.08 11.16 15.01
N ALA A 459 -0.83 10.06 14.93
CA ALA A 459 -1.68 9.74 13.79
C ALA A 459 -2.80 10.77 13.58
N ARG A 460 -3.49 11.17 14.66
CA ARG A 460 -4.53 12.22 14.61
C ARG A 460 -3.98 13.55 14.13
N THR A 461 -2.82 13.92 14.65
CA THR A 461 -2.16 15.19 14.29
C THR A 461 -1.72 15.19 12.84
N TYR A 462 -1.16 14.09 12.34
CA TYR A 462 -0.76 13.93 10.93
C TYR A 462 -1.96 14.07 9.99
N ALA A 463 -3.04 13.33 10.28
CA ALA A 463 -4.28 13.40 9.51
C ALA A 463 -4.87 14.82 9.50
N GLN A 464 -4.95 15.48 10.65
CA GLN A 464 -5.42 16.86 10.78
C GLN A 464 -4.52 17.85 10.01
N TYR A 465 -3.19 17.68 10.08
CA TYR A 465 -2.23 18.52 9.36
C TYR A 465 -2.48 18.54 7.85
N HIS A 466 -2.73 17.36 7.27
CA HIS A 466 -3.00 17.20 5.85
C HIS A 466 -4.42 17.63 5.48
N GLN A 467 -5.40 17.42 6.36
CA GLN A 467 -6.76 17.89 6.17
C GLN A 467 -6.83 19.42 6.06
N GLU A 468 -6.12 20.15 6.91
CA GLU A 468 -6.10 21.62 6.90
C GLU A 468 -5.41 22.20 5.66
N ARG A 469 -4.44 21.48 5.09
CA ARG A 469 -3.64 21.96 3.95
C ARG A 469 -4.19 21.54 2.61
N GLN A 470 -4.92 20.43 2.54
CA GLN A 470 -5.51 19.87 1.33
C GLN A 470 -4.52 19.85 0.15
N SER A 471 -3.30 19.38 0.39
CA SER A 471 -2.20 19.53 -0.59
C SER A 471 -1.70 18.21 -1.18
N LYS A 472 -1.57 17.15 -0.38
CA LYS A 472 -0.89 15.91 -0.79
C LYS A 472 -1.67 15.12 -1.86
N HIS A 473 -2.96 14.91 -1.61
CA HIS A 473 -3.88 14.16 -2.46
C HIS A 473 -5.04 15.02 -2.98
N ALA A 474 -4.82 16.33 -3.05
CA ALA A 474 -5.83 17.32 -3.44
C ALA A 474 -6.44 17.02 -4.82
N THR A 475 -5.57 16.62 -5.77
CA THR A 475 -5.95 16.26 -7.13
C THR A 475 -6.73 14.96 -7.20
N GLU A 476 -6.70 14.14 -6.15
CA GLU A 476 -7.34 12.82 -6.05
C GLU A 476 -8.56 12.82 -5.12
N PHE A 477 -8.86 13.97 -4.49
CA PHE A 477 -10.05 14.21 -3.67
C PHE A 477 -10.13 13.39 -2.37
N PHE A 478 -8.99 12.97 -1.83
CA PHE A 478 -8.88 12.41 -0.48
C PHE A 478 -7.77 13.11 0.31
N THR A 479 -7.69 12.82 1.62
CA THR A 479 -6.77 13.48 2.55
C THR A 479 -5.53 12.64 2.82
N VAL A 480 -5.71 11.35 3.04
CA VAL A 480 -4.66 10.37 3.35
C VAL A 480 -4.83 9.10 2.52
N ASP A 481 -3.73 8.50 2.09
CA ASP A 481 -3.69 7.18 1.45
C ASP A 481 -3.62 6.06 2.49
N SER A 482 -4.42 5.00 2.35
CA SER A 482 -4.51 3.90 3.33
C SER A 482 -3.29 2.99 3.41
N VAL A 483 -2.33 3.16 2.51
CA VAL A 483 -1.12 2.33 2.39
C VAL A 483 0.10 3.21 2.60
N TYR A 484 0.21 4.29 1.83
CA TYR A 484 1.42 5.11 1.78
C TYR A 484 1.49 6.21 2.83
N ASP A 485 0.37 6.64 3.41
CA ASP A 485 0.40 7.72 4.40
C ASP A 485 0.30 7.16 5.80
N GLN A 486 -0.77 6.42 6.06
CA GLN A 486 -1.02 5.72 7.31
C GLN A 486 -1.73 4.42 6.97
N VAL A 487 -1.24 3.30 7.50
CA VAL A 487 -1.83 1.99 7.22
C VAL A 487 -3.25 1.93 7.79
N TYR A 488 -4.26 2.00 6.93
CA TYR A 488 -5.68 2.01 7.30
C TYR A 488 -6.36 0.72 6.81
N ARG A 489 -6.93 -0.03 7.75
CA ARG A 489 -7.57 -1.33 7.53
C ARG A 489 -9.09 -1.34 7.78
N GLY A 490 -9.67 -0.16 7.96
CA GLY A 490 -11.11 0.00 8.11
C GLY A 490 -11.66 -0.59 9.41
N ALA A 491 -12.96 -0.91 9.41
CA ALA A 491 -13.68 -1.43 10.57
C ALA A 491 -13.18 -2.81 11.01
N ALA A 492 -12.63 -3.60 10.08
CA ALA A 492 -12.19 -4.96 10.34
C ALA A 492 -11.06 -5.06 11.40
N ILE A 493 -10.28 -4.00 11.59
CA ILE A 493 -9.18 -4.01 12.57
C ILE A 493 -9.64 -3.64 13.99
N GLU A 494 -10.81 -3.01 14.15
CA GLU A 494 -11.27 -2.47 15.44
C GLU A 494 -11.42 -3.56 16.51
N ASP A 495 -11.88 -4.75 16.12
CA ASP A 495 -12.06 -5.89 17.03
C ASP A 495 -10.75 -6.66 17.29
N ILE A 496 -9.69 -6.35 16.52
CA ILE A 496 -8.37 -6.98 16.65
C ILE A 496 -7.46 -6.12 17.52
N LEU A 497 -7.47 -4.80 17.31
CA LEU A 497 -6.66 -3.82 18.02
C LEU A 497 -7.49 -3.06 19.07
N THR A 498 -8.15 -3.80 19.95
CA THR A 498 -9.05 -3.24 20.98
C THR A 498 -8.36 -2.24 21.91
N ASP A 499 -7.09 -2.47 22.25
CA ASP A 499 -6.31 -1.55 23.10
C ASP A 499 -5.92 -0.27 22.36
N TYR A 500 -5.64 -0.33 21.05
CA TYR A 500 -5.40 0.87 20.26
C TYR A 500 -6.68 1.69 20.11
N LYS A 501 -7.83 1.04 19.88
CA LYS A 501 -9.13 1.69 19.90
C LYS A 501 -9.38 2.42 21.23
N ARG A 502 -9.09 1.79 22.37
CA ARG A 502 -9.15 2.43 23.68
C ARG A 502 -8.19 3.61 23.79
N ALA A 503 -6.96 3.50 23.29
CA ALA A 503 -6.00 4.62 23.29
C ALA A 503 -6.47 5.81 22.43
N VAL A 504 -7.13 5.56 21.29
CA VAL A 504 -7.80 6.61 20.49
C VAL A 504 -8.86 7.31 21.34
N GLU A 505 -9.68 6.55 22.07
CA GLU A 505 -10.73 7.08 22.94
C GLU A 505 -10.19 7.89 24.14
N GLU A 506 -9.16 7.38 24.81
CA GLU A 506 -8.52 8.04 25.95
C GLU A 506 -7.76 9.32 25.54
N THR A 507 -7.36 9.44 24.27
CA THR A 507 -6.70 10.62 23.71
C THR A 507 -7.62 11.47 22.82
N ASN A 508 -8.94 11.30 22.96
CA ASN A 508 -9.93 11.95 22.10
C ASN A 508 -9.68 13.45 21.95
N GLY A 509 -9.51 13.90 20.70
CA GLY A 509 -9.31 15.29 20.34
C GLY A 509 -7.95 15.88 20.68
N ILE A 510 -7.01 15.11 21.25
CA ILE A 510 -5.66 15.60 21.59
C ILE A 510 -4.77 15.57 20.33
N VAL A 511 -4.17 16.71 20.01
CA VAL A 511 -3.22 16.88 18.90
C VAL A 511 -1.95 17.59 19.36
N ALA A 512 -0.86 17.40 18.61
CA ALA A 512 0.38 18.15 18.80
C ALA A 512 0.34 19.47 18.01
N MET A 513 0.64 20.57 18.70
CA MET A 513 0.74 21.90 18.12
C MET A 513 2.14 22.46 18.32
N TYR A 514 2.59 23.27 17.37
CA TYR A 514 3.78 24.11 17.51
C TYR A 514 3.42 25.53 17.08
N ASP A 515 3.70 26.52 17.93
CA ASP A 515 3.35 27.93 17.67
C ASP A 515 1.86 28.10 17.28
N ASN A 516 0.97 27.49 18.06
CA ASN A 516 -0.49 27.49 17.85
C ASN A 516 -0.96 26.98 16.48
N LYS A 517 -0.14 26.19 15.78
CA LYS A 517 -0.50 25.51 14.53
C LYS A 517 -0.36 24.01 14.69
N ILE A 518 -1.20 23.25 13.99
CA ILE A 518 -1.06 21.79 13.93
C ILE A 518 0.33 21.44 13.41
N ALA A 519 1.06 20.65 14.20
CA ALA A 519 2.38 20.16 13.86
C ALA A 519 2.29 19.04 12.80
N ILE A 520 3.28 18.91 11.93
CA ILE A 520 3.43 17.67 11.15
C ILE A 520 4.15 16.66 12.04
N THR A 521 3.57 15.47 12.18
CA THR A 521 4.02 14.42 13.11
C THR A 521 4.26 13.10 12.36
N PRO A 522 5.28 13.03 11.49
CA PRO A 522 5.65 11.79 10.84
C PRO A 522 6.22 10.83 11.89
N TYR A 523 6.12 9.53 11.62
CA TYR A 523 6.60 8.46 12.48
C TYR A 523 6.99 7.26 11.62
N PHE A 524 7.86 6.40 12.15
CA PHE A 524 8.46 5.29 11.41
C PHE A 524 8.76 4.11 12.34
N ALA A 525 9.23 2.98 11.79
CA ALA A 525 9.35 1.74 12.54
C ALA A 525 10.46 1.74 13.59
N SER A 526 11.70 1.88 13.12
CA SER A 526 12.89 1.67 13.93
C SER A 526 14.01 2.56 13.40
N SER A 527 14.84 3.06 14.30
CA SER A 527 15.98 3.90 13.96
C SER A 527 17.30 3.13 13.99
N ASP A 528 18.35 3.77 13.48
CA ASP A 528 19.74 3.31 13.63
C ASP A 528 20.43 3.97 14.84
N GLY A 529 19.69 4.21 15.91
CA GLY A 529 20.16 4.82 17.17
C GLY A 529 19.86 6.32 17.31
N ARG A 530 19.30 6.95 16.28
CA ARG A 530 18.77 8.32 16.33
C ARG A 530 17.74 8.58 15.24
N THR A 531 16.89 9.56 15.47
CA THR A 531 16.04 10.12 14.40
C THR A 531 16.86 10.99 13.44
N ARG A 532 16.23 11.37 12.34
CA ARG A 532 16.70 12.38 11.38
C ARG A 532 15.86 13.63 11.57
N SER A 533 16.47 14.80 11.37
CA SER A 533 15.73 16.03 11.22
C SER A 533 14.91 16.02 9.93
N PHE A 534 13.86 16.86 9.86
CA PHE A 534 13.09 17.00 8.62
C PHE A 534 13.96 17.45 7.45
N ALA A 535 14.96 18.30 7.68
CA ALA A 535 15.87 18.80 6.66
C ALA A 535 16.93 17.79 6.21
N GLU A 536 17.25 16.77 7.02
CA GLU A 536 18.14 15.67 6.62
C GLU A 536 17.50 14.77 5.54
N VAL A 537 16.18 14.63 5.56
CA VAL A 537 15.43 13.71 4.69
C VAL A 537 14.65 14.44 3.61
N TRP A 538 14.16 15.64 3.91
CA TRP A 538 13.38 16.50 3.02
C TRP A 538 13.99 17.89 2.94
N THR A 539 13.26 18.88 2.41
CA THR A 539 13.86 20.11 1.89
C THR A 539 13.77 21.35 2.81
N ASN A 540 13.09 21.27 3.96
CA ASN A 540 12.83 22.43 4.83
C ASN A 540 13.16 22.18 6.29
N GLU A 541 13.52 23.24 7.02
CA GLU A 541 13.60 23.18 8.47
C GLU A 541 12.20 23.14 9.10
N VAL A 542 12.00 22.18 10.00
CA VAL A 542 10.80 22.07 10.83
C VAL A 542 11.26 22.07 12.28
N PRO A 543 11.01 23.15 13.06
CA PRO A 543 11.65 23.36 14.36
C PRO A 543 11.45 22.23 15.38
N TRP A 544 10.32 21.53 15.31
CA TRP A 544 10.01 20.42 16.20
C TRP A 544 10.44 19.05 15.65
N LEU A 545 10.95 18.96 14.42
CA LEU A 545 11.45 17.70 13.84
C LEU A 545 12.97 17.77 13.69
N GLN A 546 13.62 17.68 14.84
CA GLN A 546 15.08 17.66 14.97
C GLN A 546 15.55 16.23 15.28
N SER A 547 16.81 15.95 14.96
CA SER A 547 17.45 14.68 15.31
C SER A 547 17.53 14.53 16.83
N VAL A 548 16.98 13.44 17.37
CA VAL A 548 17.02 13.07 18.79
C VAL A 548 17.53 11.64 18.95
N PRO A 549 18.18 11.30 20.07
CA PRO A 549 18.68 9.95 20.30
C PRO A 549 17.55 8.94 20.48
N CYS A 550 17.75 7.74 19.93
CA CYS A 550 16.91 6.57 20.18
C CYS A 550 17.73 5.60 21.04
N GLU A 551 17.77 5.88 22.34
CA GLU A 551 18.63 5.23 23.34
C GLU A 551 18.47 3.70 23.38
N TYR A 552 17.31 3.19 22.97
CA TYR A 552 17.03 1.77 22.99
C TYR A 552 17.36 1.04 21.68
N GLU A 553 17.85 1.75 20.66
CA GLU A 553 18.13 1.21 19.31
C GLU A 553 19.60 1.37 18.92
N VAL A 554 20.49 1.64 19.88
CA VAL A 554 21.92 1.95 19.64
C VAL A 554 22.73 0.72 19.23
N ALA A 555 22.35 -0.49 19.65
CA ALA A 555 23.17 -1.70 19.52
C ALA A 555 22.93 -2.51 18.23
N ASP A 556 21.74 -2.41 17.63
CA ASP A 556 21.27 -3.32 16.56
C ASP A 556 20.92 -2.58 15.25
N GLY A 557 21.35 -1.32 15.14
CA GLY A 557 20.73 -0.23 14.37
C GLY A 557 20.55 -0.40 12.85
N GLU A 558 19.43 -0.98 12.46
CA GLU A 558 18.90 -0.91 11.09
C GLU A 558 17.71 0.06 11.04
N LEU A 559 17.88 1.15 10.28
CA LEU A 559 16.82 2.12 10.02
C LEU A 559 15.72 1.49 9.16
N PHE A 560 14.49 1.45 9.66
CA PHE A 560 13.33 0.98 8.91
C PHE A 560 12.25 2.06 8.83
N GLY A 561 12.10 2.64 7.63
CA GLY A 561 11.29 3.83 7.36
C GLY A 561 12.15 5.09 7.15
N HIS A 562 11.50 6.26 7.10
CA HIS A 562 12.18 7.51 6.73
C HIS A 562 13.03 8.13 7.85
N GLY A 563 12.89 7.68 9.10
CA GLY A 563 13.75 8.12 10.21
C GLY A 563 13.37 9.43 10.89
N VAL A 564 12.30 10.11 10.47
CA VAL A 564 11.95 11.46 10.99
C VAL A 564 10.78 11.38 11.97
N GLY A 565 10.86 12.09 13.08
CA GLY A 565 9.81 12.12 14.10
C GLY A 565 9.86 10.89 15.00
N LEU A 566 8.71 10.30 15.33
CA LEU A 566 8.61 9.23 16.32
C LEU A 566 9.10 7.88 15.78
N SER A 567 10.10 7.27 16.45
CA SER A 567 10.51 5.88 16.22
C SER A 567 9.62 4.93 17.03
N ALA A 568 8.89 4.03 16.38
CA ALA A 568 7.91 3.19 17.04
C ALA A 568 8.54 2.21 18.05
N VAL A 569 9.67 1.58 17.68
CA VAL A 569 10.37 0.64 18.55
C VAL A 569 10.93 1.34 19.79
N ASP A 570 11.60 2.49 19.64
CA ASP A 570 12.16 3.23 20.77
C ASP A 570 11.05 3.85 21.64
N ALA A 571 9.99 4.41 21.04
CA ALA A 571 8.82 4.91 21.77
C ALA A 571 8.13 3.82 22.61
N MET A 572 8.00 2.61 22.05
CA MET A 572 7.46 1.47 22.77
C MET A 572 8.33 1.06 23.96
N ARG A 573 9.66 1.05 23.80
CA ARG A 573 10.58 0.73 24.90
C ARG A 573 10.59 1.81 25.97
N ARG A 574 10.51 3.10 25.61
CA ARG A 574 10.27 4.21 26.56
C ARG A 574 9.01 4.00 27.37
N ALA A 575 7.91 3.59 26.73
CA ALA A 575 6.67 3.31 27.43
C ALA A 575 6.80 2.12 28.41
N LYS A 576 7.55 1.06 28.03
CA LYS A 576 7.85 -0.07 28.94
C LYS A 576 8.68 0.37 30.15
N ASP A 577 9.57 1.35 29.96
CA ASP A 577 10.39 1.93 31.02
C ASP A 577 9.64 3.01 31.85
N GLY A 578 8.36 3.21 31.58
CA GLY A 578 7.46 4.02 32.39
C GLY A 578 7.26 5.46 31.90
N ALA A 579 7.77 5.83 30.72
CA ALA A 579 7.47 7.13 30.13
C ALA A 579 6.00 7.21 29.71
N ASP A 580 5.33 8.32 30.03
CA ASP A 580 3.97 8.59 29.57
C ASP A 580 3.94 9.07 28.11
N TYR A 581 2.76 9.07 27.48
CA TYR A 581 2.62 9.47 26.07
C TYR A 581 3.02 10.93 25.82
N VAL A 582 2.94 11.80 26.84
CA VAL A 582 3.34 13.21 26.74
C VAL A 582 4.85 13.31 26.68
N GLU A 583 5.55 12.59 27.56
CA GLU A 583 7.01 12.48 27.58
C GLU A 583 7.54 11.90 26.27
N ILE A 584 6.92 10.81 25.78
CA ILE A 584 7.27 10.19 24.50
C ILE A 584 7.13 11.19 23.35
N LEU A 585 5.97 11.85 23.21
CA LEU A 585 5.73 12.79 22.11
C LEU A 585 6.68 13.99 22.17
N LYS A 586 6.95 14.53 23.37
CA LYS A 586 7.85 15.68 23.54
C LYS A 586 9.32 15.34 23.32
N HIS A 587 9.71 14.07 23.47
CA HIS A 587 11.03 13.60 23.07
C HIS A 587 11.23 13.67 21.56
N TYR A 588 10.26 13.18 20.78
CA TYR A 588 10.36 13.11 19.32
C TYR A 588 10.01 14.40 18.57
N TYR A 589 9.15 15.22 19.17
CA TYR A 589 8.66 16.44 18.59
C TYR A 589 9.04 17.63 19.47
N THR A 590 10.23 18.21 19.23
CA THR A 590 10.83 19.20 20.12
C THR A 590 9.97 20.47 20.26
N GLY A 591 9.58 20.79 21.49
CA GLY A 591 8.88 22.05 21.80
C GLY A 591 7.42 22.10 21.36
N ILE A 592 6.78 20.95 21.09
CA ILE A 592 5.32 20.91 20.88
C ILE A 592 4.55 21.11 22.19
N ASP A 593 3.31 21.57 22.03
CA ASP A 593 2.26 21.53 23.04
C ASP A 593 1.21 20.49 22.63
N LEU A 594 0.67 19.76 23.61
CA LEU A 594 -0.47 18.87 23.38
C LEU A 594 -1.76 19.60 23.77
N VAL A 595 -2.68 19.68 22.82
CA VAL A 595 -3.90 20.48 22.95
C VAL A 595 -5.10 19.65 22.55
N LYS A 596 -6.16 19.69 23.37
CA LYS A 596 -7.46 19.12 23.01
C LYS A 596 -8.26 20.11 22.16
N ILE A 597 -8.59 19.74 20.93
CA ILE A 597 -9.22 20.63 19.94
C ILE A 597 -10.72 20.40 19.72
N TYR A 598 -11.31 19.33 20.29
CA TYR A 598 -12.76 19.08 20.24
C TYR A 598 -13.23 18.12 21.34
#